data_AF-A0A2E0IC84-F1
#
_entry.id   AF-A0A2E0IC84-F1
#
_cell.length_a   1.000
_cell.length_b   1.000
_cell.length_c   1.000
_cell.angle_alpha   90.00
_cell.angle_beta   90.00
_cell.angle_gamma   90.00
#
_symmetry.space_group_name_H-M   'P 1'
#
loop_
_entity.id
_entity.type
_entity.pdbx_description
1 polymer ?
#
loop_
_entity_poly.entity_id
_entity_poly.type
_entity_poly.pdbx_seq_one_letter_code
_entity_poly.pdbx_strand_id
1 'polypeptide(L)'
;MVDNSVFNQVADFELNNLIKSKSWVELDNYFQEYPLRPNDSRIKHWIRSKYMIKDYEGCLKLCQIDESDLDDSIIKNKCTFALRSSMKINDDDLIEKALLDFSQRFPSELEHKITNMRFSYSRKDYITCLSLSEQILQQDKTNINALLFNARSNKKLKNPKNIEKNSWERIIQYDSKNLEALNNLSKIYFEEGNEKEALDFLEIIFSINPNYEPAFSTSIKMNYDISSKSKNYSLAQMYQENKYEELINSIGGLNNSKNWSKKEFKLAIRSFNNLKRYSEVIQLCDSINLENNSDAVILEQLLMANFHLENTKKYSKILKIFSKKSLTDTSFMRLYLRHLIYFSNDDNNTFSELNNLLTIHDNDYLSDVLKYILKSQKYHLIELLFPENSLSEIFDPISGVLKSVIDKHDLNELWQSLDKKIIKSYELDSKDIIKKEYIIPFLSISSDIEKEKLIEKIKSNEDDMENKEKLLQIKDELLKRDNSDSSYYQNMNFTNSILFLSLEKKEVFEGLGKDIFYAHLDYEKNILRGILEKNDRKISTIDILQTDPRNILGRYMELVKKLEYTDIIIISWICSMIYDISPKEIITNDGLLHGEIAKLIMGYPK
;
A
#
# COMPACT_ATOMS: atom_id res chain seq x y z
N MET A 1 40.86 -31.26 -53.97
CA MET A 1 40.41 -31.57 -52.61
C MET A 1 41.31 -30.81 -51.67
N VAL A 2 40.91 -29.59 -51.31
CA VAL A 2 41.62 -28.79 -50.31
C VAL A 2 41.32 -29.42 -48.96
N ASP A 3 42.35 -29.56 -48.13
CA ASP A 3 42.36 -30.31 -46.88
C ASP A 3 41.41 -29.67 -45.85
N ASN A 4 40.17 -30.18 -45.77
CA ASN A 4 39.14 -29.74 -44.81
C ASN A 4 39.60 -29.85 -43.35
N SER A 5 40.71 -30.54 -43.06
CA SER A 5 41.25 -30.65 -41.70
C SER A 5 41.94 -29.36 -41.23
N VAL A 6 42.60 -28.62 -42.13
CA VAL A 6 43.35 -27.39 -41.79
C VAL A 6 42.40 -26.20 -41.59
N PHE A 7 41.35 -26.11 -42.41
CA PHE A 7 40.32 -25.06 -42.29
C PHE A 7 39.58 -25.14 -40.95
N ASN A 8 39.28 -26.35 -40.48
CA ASN A 8 38.64 -26.57 -39.18
C ASN A 8 39.53 -26.18 -38.00
N GLN A 9 40.85 -26.37 -38.09
CA GLN A 9 41.79 -25.99 -37.02
C GLN A 9 41.95 -24.46 -36.87
N VAL A 10 41.94 -23.72 -37.99
CA VAL A 10 42.02 -22.25 -37.97
C VAL A 10 40.73 -21.65 -37.41
N ALA A 11 39.57 -22.14 -37.86
CA ALA A 11 38.27 -21.70 -37.37
C ALA A 11 38.08 -21.99 -35.86
N ASP A 12 38.52 -23.16 -35.38
CA ASP A 12 38.49 -23.49 -33.94
C ASP A 12 39.47 -22.63 -33.12
N PHE A 13 40.62 -22.24 -33.69
CA PHE A 13 41.56 -21.32 -33.04
C PHE A 13 40.97 -19.90 -32.91
N GLU A 14 40.36 -19.39 -33.98
CA GLU A 14 39.68 -18.08 -33.98
C GLU A 14 38.52 -18.05 -32.99
N LEU A 15 37.66 -19.08 -33.00
CA LEU A 15 36.56 -19.20 -32.05
C LEU A 15 37.05 -19.20 -30.58
N ASN A 16 38.11 -19.95 -30.28
CA ASN A 16 38.68 -19.98 -28.93
C ASN A 16 39.24 -18.61 -28.51
N ASN A 17 39.81 -17.85 -29.44
CA ASN A 17 40.27 -16.49 -29.19
C ASN A 17 39.09 -15.53 -28.93
N LEU A 18 37.99 -15.65 -29.69
CA LEU A 18 36.76 -14.86 -29.46
C LEU A 18 36.15 -15.15 -28.09
N ILE A 19 36.09 -16.43 -27.70
CA ILE A 19 35.59 -16.83 -26.37
C ILE A 19 36.47 -16.27 -25.25
N LYS A 20 37.80 -16.32 -25.39
CA LYS A 20 38.75 -15.79 -24.39
C LYS A 20 38.71 -14.27 -24.29
N SER A 21 38.63 -13.58 -25.43
CA SER A 21 38.57 -12.12 -25.51
C SER A 21 37.20 -11.54 -25.10
N LYS A 22 36.15 -12.38 -25.02
CA LYS A 22 34.78 -11.97 -24.70
C LYS A 22 34.20 -10.97 -25.72
N SER A 23 34.64 -11.05 -26.98
CA SER A 23 34.07 -10.28 -28.08
C SER A 23 32.69 -10.83 -28.48
N TRP A 24 31.66 -10.53 -27.69
CA TRP A 24 30.34 -11.18 -27.83
C TRP A 24 29.63 -10.92 -29.16
N VAL A 25 29.81 -9.73 -29.75
CA VAL A 25 29.23 -9.40 -31.06
C VAL A 25 29.89 -10.20 -32.18
N GLU A 26 31.22 -10.24 -32.20
CA GLU A 26 32.00 -11.02 -33.17
C GLU A 26 31.73 -12.52 -33.02
N LEU A 27 31.57 -12.99 -31.78
CA LEU A 27 31.21 -14.37 -31.49
C LEU A 27 29.80 -14.73 -31.99
N ASP A 28 28.82 -13.84 -31.87
CA ASP A 28 27.49 -14.05 -32.44
C ASP A 28 27.53 -14.07 -33.98
N ASN A 29 28.25 -13.13 -34.60
CA ASN A 29 28.43 -13.11 -36.06
C ASN A 29 29.09 -14.40 -36.57
N TYR A 30 30.13 -14.88 -35.88
CA TYR A 30 30.79 -16.14 -36.20
C TYR A 30 29.79 -17.31 -36.22
N PHE A 31 28.92 -17.44 -35.23
CA PHE A 31 27.92 -18.53 -35.21
C PHE A 31 26.77 -18.33 -36.19
N GLN A 32 26.47 -17.10 -36.61
CA GLN A 32 25.51 -16.84 -37.68
C GLN A 32 26.07 -17.22 -39.06
N GLU A 33 27.35 -16.95 -39.32
CA GLU A 33 28.05 -17.35 -40.54
C GLU A 33 28.33 -18.85 -40.61
N TYR A 34 28.58 -19.46 -39.46
CA TYR A 34 28.85 -20.90 -39.32
C TYR A 34 27.88 -21.55 -38.31
N PRO A 35 26.61 -21.79 -38.70
CA PRO A 35 25.60 -22.36 -37.81
C PRO A 35 26.02 -23.70 -37.24
N LEU A 36 25.89 -23.82 -35.92
CA LEU A 36 26.19 -25.07 -35.21
C LEU A 36 25.19 -26.16 -35.56
N ARG A 37 25.66 -27.42 -35.49
CA ARG A 37 24.74 -28.56 -35.42
C ARG A 37 23.98 -28.51 -34.08
N PRO A 38 22.72 -28.98 -34.02
CA PRO A 38 21.90 -28.92 -32.81
C PRO A 38 22.59 -29.43 -31.54
N ASN A 39 23.44 -30.46 -31.68
CA ASN A 39 24.08 -31.16 -30.56
C ASN A 39 25.54 -30.72 -30.32
N ASP A 40 25.92 -29.53 -30.77
CA ASP A 40 27.27 -29.02 -30.61
C ASP A 40 27.49 -28.38 -29.23
N SER A 41 28.49 -28.87 -28.49
CA SER A 41 28.85 -28.34 -27.15
C SER A 41 29.19 -26.84 -27.12
N ARG A 42 29.47 -26.24 -28.28
CA ARG A 42 29.72 -24.80 -28.45
C ARG A 42 28.45 -23.96 -28.34
N ILE A 43 27.26 -24.55 -28.40
CA ILE A 43 25.97 -23.85 -28.33
C ILE A 43 25.83 -22.98 -27.06
N LYS A 44 26.41 -23.42 -25.93
CA LYS A 44 26.45 -22.65 -24.68
C LYS A 44 27.13 -21.28 -24.83
N HIS A 45 28.13 -21.19 -25.72
CA HIS A 45 28.83 -19.93 -26.01
C HIS A 45 27.98 -19.01 -26.89
N TRP A 46 27.21 -19.56 -27.82
CA TRP A 46 26.29 -18.80 -28.65
C TRP A 46 25.10 -18.26 -27.86
N ILE A 47 24.48 -19.10 -27.02
CA ILE A 47 23.43 -18.67 -26.09
C ILE A 47 23.94 -17.53 -25.21
N ARG A 48 25.15 -17.68 -24.65
CA ARG A 48 25.77 -16.63 -23.84
C ARG A 48 26.04 -15.36 -24.64
N SER A 49 26.53 -15.45 -25.88
CA SER A 49 26.80 -14.26 -26.69
C SER A 49 25.51 -13.48 -26.97
N LYS A 50 24.43 -14.16 -27.37
CA LYS A 50 23.09 -13.57 -27.54
C LYS A 50 22.61 -12.82 -26.30
N TYR A 51 22.71 -13.44 -25.13
CA TYR A 51 22.38 -12.79 -23.88
C TYR A 51 23.22 -11.52 -23.61
N MET A 52 24.53 -11.60 -23.84
CA MET A 52 25.47 -10.50 -23.55
C MET A 52 25.29 -9.30 -24.50
N ILE A 53 24.88 -9.53 -25.75
CA ILE A 53 24.53 -8.47 -26.71
C ILE A 53 23.10 -7.97 -26.52
N LYS A 54 22.37 -8.47 -25.52
CA LYS A 54 20.97 -8.14 -25.18
C LYS A 54 19.93 -8.58 -26.21
N ASP A 55 20.26 -9.56 -27.07
CA ASP A 55 19.30 -10.24 -27.93
C ASP A 55 18.64 -11.38 -27.14
N TYR A 56 17.70 -11.02 -26.25
CA TYR A 56 17.05 -11.95 -25.33
C TYR A 56 16.10 -12.92 -26.05
N GLU A 57 15.38 -12.47 -27.08
CA GLU A 57 14.52 -13.33 -27.89
C GLU A 57 15.33 -14.33 -28.71
N GLY A 58 16.43 -13.89 -29.33
CA GLY A 58 17.36 -14.77 -30.01
C GLY A 58 17.98 -15.80 -29.07
N CYS A 59 18.32 -15.38 -27.84
CA CYS A 59 18.78 -16.29 -26.79
C CYS A 59 17.74 -17.37 -26.46
N LEU A 60 16.46 -16.99 -26.30
CA LEU A 60 15.38 -17.95 -26.02
C LEU A 60 15.17 -18.95 -27.16
N LYS A 61 15.23 -18.49 -28.43
CA LYS A 61 15.14 -19.37 -29.59
C LYS A 61 16.26 -20.41 -29.59
N LEU A 62 17.49 -20.02 -29.28
CA LEU A 62 18.61 -20.97 -29.15
C LEU A 62 18.42 -21.97 -28.00
N CYS A 63 17.79 -21.56 -26.90
CA CYS A 63 17.46 -22.46 -25.80
C CYS A 63 16.39 -23.52 -26.15
N GLN A 64 15.67 -23.38 -27.26
CA GLN A 64 14.62 -24.33 -27.69
C GLN A 64 15.10 -25.39 -28.68
N ILE A 65 16.39 -25.39 -29.04
CA ILE A 65 16.99 -26.39 -29.94
C ILE A 65 16.92 -27.79 -29.30
N ASP A 66 16.81 -28.83 -30.13
CA ASP A 66 16.78 -30.25 -29.73
C ASP A 66 17.94 -30.61 -28.76
N GLU A 67 17.64 -31.52 -27.83
CA GLU A 67 18.47 -31.88 -26.67
C GLU A 67 18.95 -33.33 -26.72
N SER A 68 18.57 -34.07 -27.76
CA SER A 68 18.73 -35.51 -27.89
C SER A 68 20.16 -36.04 -27.63
N ASP A 69 21.21 -35.23 -27.80
CA ASP A 69 22.60 -35.60 -27.47
C ASP A 69 23.37 -34.53 -26.64
N LEU A 70 22.68 -33.64 -25.92
CA LEU A 70 23.34 -32.62 -25.09
C LEU A 70 23.63 -33.14 -23.67
N ASP A 71 24.80 -32.78 -23.14
CA ASP A 71 25.13 -33.07 -21.74
C ASP A 71 24.35 -32.17 -20.75
N ASP A 72 24.23 -32.63 -19.50
CA ASP A 72 23.53 -31.92 -18.43
C ASP A 72 24.10 -30.51 -18.17
N SER A 73 25.40 -30.28 -18.42
CA SER A 73 26.01 -28.97 -18.24
C SER A 73 25.51 -27.95 -19.27
N ILE A 74 25.34 -28.39 -20.51
CA ILE A 74 24.79 -27.58 -21.60
C ILE A 74 23.31 -27.34 -21.35
N ILE A 75 22.54 -28.38 -21.02
CA ILE A 75 21.10 -28.26 -20.71
C ILE A 75 20.90 -27.30 -19.53
N LYS A 76 21.72 -27.40 -18.47
CA LYS A 76 21.70 -26.45 -17.36
C LYS A 76 21.97 -25.02 -17.83
N ASN A 77 22.97 -24.80 -18.68
CA ASN A 77 23.23 -23.47 -19.25
C ASN A 77 22.03 -22.96 -20.06
N LYS A 78 21.37 -23.81 -20.85
CA LYS A 78 20.15 -23.46 -21.59
C LYS A 78 19.06 -22.99 -20.63
N CYS A 79 18.76 -23.76 -19.58
CA CYS A 79 17.76 -23.39 -18.57
C CYS A 79 18.14 -22.07 -17.86
N THR A 80 19.40 -21.90 -17.46
CA THR A 80 19.90 -20.67 -16.82
C THR A 80 19.70 -19.44 -17.70
N PHE A 81 20.11 -19.50 -18.98
CA PHE A 81 20.01 -18.36 -19.88
C PHE A 81 18.60 -18.14 -20.42
N ALA A 82 17.79 -19.19 -20.52
CA ALA A 82 16.36 -19.04 -20.80
C ALA A 82 15.68 -18.24 -19.68
N LEU A 83 15.86 -18.69 -18.43
CA LEU A 83 15.31 -18.01 -17.26
C LEU A 83 15.79 -16.55 -17.16
N ARG A 84 17.09 -16.30 -17.32
CA ARG A 84 17.64 -14.94 -17.28
C ARG A 84 17.13 -14.05 -18.42
N SER A 85 16.88 -14.62 -19.60
CA SER A 85 16.34 -13.87 -20.75
C SER A 85 14.87 -13.54 -20.52
N SER A 86 14.06 -14.50 -20.05
CA SER A 86 12.67 -14.26 -19.65
C SER A 86 12.57 -13.14 -18.62
N MET A 87 13.42 -13.16 -17.58
CA MET A 87 13.48 -12.09 -16.56
C MET A 87 13.88 -10.72 -17.13
N LYS A 88 14.60 -10.66 -18.26
CA LYS A 88 14.98 -9.40 -18.92
C LYS A 88 13.92 -8.88 -19.88
N ILE A 89 13.16 -9.79 -20.50
CA ILE A 89 11.98 -9.47 -21.28
C ILE A 89 10.85 -9.00 -20.35
N ASN A 90 10.83 -9.49 -19.11
CA ASN A 90 9.84 -9.16 -18.07
C ASN A 90 8.41 -9.58 -18.48
N ASP A 91 8.31 -10.80 -19.02
CA ASP A 91 7.07 -11.48 -19.36
C ASP A 91 6.85 -12.63 -18.36
N ASP A 92 5.77 -12.56 -17.60
CA ASP A 92 5.49 -13.47 -16.49
C ASP A 92 5.31 -14.92 -16.94
N ASP A 93 4.63 -15.16 -18.07
CA ASP A 93 4.39 -16.51 -18.60
C ASP A 93 5.71 -17.16 -19.03
N LEU A 94 6.60 -16.40 -19.67
CA LEU A 94 7.92 -16.87 -20.05
C LEU A 94 8.81 -17.15 -18.85
N ILE A 95 8.68 -16.36 -17.77
CA ILE A 95 9.42 -16.57 -16.52
C ILE A 95 8.93 -17.83 -15.81
N GLU A 96 7.62 -17.98 -15.64
CA GLU A 96 7.02 -19.15 -14.98
C GLU A 96 7.34 -20.44 -15.72
N LYS A 97 7.25 -20.44 -17.06
CA LYS A 97 7.63 -21.59 -17.88
C LYS A 97 9.11 -21.95 -17.72
N ALA A 98 10.00 -20.96 -17.76
CA ALA A 98 11.44 -21.19 -17.61
C ALA A 98 11.81 -21.66 -16.20
N LEU A 99 11.11 -21.14 -15.16
CA LEU A 99 11.27 -21.60 -13.78
C LEU A 99 10.82 -23.05 -13.60
N LEU A 100 9.67 -23.41 -14.16
CA LEU A 100 9.14 -24.77 -14.10
C LEU A 100 10.12 -25.75 -14.75
N ASP A 101 10.54 -25.47 -15.99
CA ASP A 101 11.47 -26.31 -16.74
C ASP A 101 12.80 -26.50 -16.00
N PHE A 102 13.41 -25.41 -15.50
CA PHE A 102 14.65 -25.49 -14.75
C PHE A 102 14.46 -26.27 -13.43
N SER A 103 13.38 -26.02 -12.68
CA SER A 103 13.14 -26.70 -11.40
C SER A 103 12.90 -28.21 -11.55
N GLN A 104 12.24 -28.64 -12.62
CA GLN A 104 11.96 -30.06 -12.90
C GLN A 104 13.23 -30.82 -13.29
N ARG A 105 14.08 -30.20 -14.13
CA ARG A 105 15.31 -30.82 -14.63
C ARG A 105 16.43 -30.82 -13.60
N PHE A 106 16.54 -29.74 -12.82
CA PHE A 106 17.65 -29.54 -11.87
C PHE A 106 17.14 -29.11 -10.48
N PRO A 107 16.38 -29.96 -9.76
CA PRO A 107 15.71 -29.60 -8.51
C PRO A 107 16.67 -29.27 -7.34
N SER A 108 17.90 -29.78 -7.40
CA SER A 108 18.96 -29.53 -6.41
C SER A 108 19.67 -28.19 -6.62
N GLU A 109 19.53 -27.56 -7.79
CA GLU A 109 20.22 -26.32 -8.10
C GLU A 109 19.58 -25.12 -7.39
N LEU A 110 20.39 -24.26 -6.79
CA LEU A 110 19.86 -23.09 -6.09
C LEU A 110 19.48 -21.95 -7.03
N GLU A 111 20.02 -21.89 -8.25
CA GLU A 111 19.86 -20.74 -9.14
C GLU A 111 18.39 -20.45 -9.50
N HIS A 112 17.62 -21.49 -9.83
CA HIS A 112 16.19 -21.31 -10.14
C HIS A 112 15.40 -20.89 -8.90
N LYS A 113 15.74 -21.41 -7.71
CA LYS A 113 15.09 -21.02 -6.45
C LYS A 113 15.40 -19.57 -6.08
N ILE A 114 16.66 -19.14 -6.20
CA ILE A 114 17.07 -17.75 -5.93
C ILE A 114 16.36 -16.79 -6.89
N THR A 115 16.23 -17.18 -8.15
CA THR A 115 15.53 -16.36 -9.15
C THR A 115 14.03 -16.31 -8.88
N ASN A 116 13.40 -17.45 -8.58
CA ASN A 116 11.99 -17.53 -8.23
C ASN A 116 11.69 -16.71 -6.97
N MET A 117 12.52 -16.82 -5.93
CA MET A 117 12.40 -16.03 -4.70
C MET A 117 12.37 -14.52 -4.99
N ARG A 118 13.26 -14.03 -5.86
CA ARG A 118 13.29 -12.62 -6.28
C ARG A 118 12.05 -12.23 -7.07
N PHE A 119 11.59 -13.11 -7.97
CA PHE A 119 10.41 -12.92 -8.79
C PHE A 119 9.11 -12.88 -7.96
N SER A 120 8.93 -13.82 -7.02
CA SER A 120 7.81 -13.81 -6.06
C SER A 120 7.79 -12.52 -5.25
N TYR A 121 8.96 -12.06 -4.78
CA TYR A 121 9.05 -10.79 -4.05
C TYR A 121 8.62 -9.59 -4.89
N SER A 122 9.03 -9.50 -6.16
CA SER A 122 8.60 -8.40 -7.04
C SER A 122 7.09 -8.42 -7.31
N ARG A 123 6.47 -9.60 -7.33
CA ARG A 123 5.01 -9.77 -7.43
C ARG A 123 4.27 -9.57 -6.11
N LYS A 124 4.97 -9.15 -5.05
CA LYS A 124 4.43 -9.01 -3.69
C LYS A 124 3.92 -10.32 -3.09
N ASP A 125 4.25 -11.48 -3.67
CA ASP A 125 4.00 -12.79 -3.09
C ASP A 125 5.08 -13.13 -2.06
N TYR A 126 4.93 -12.50 -0.89
CA TYR A 126 5.88 -12.62 0.20
C TYR A 126 5.85 -14.00 0.88
N ILE A 127 4.74 -14.74 0.77
CA ILE A 127 4.60 -16.08 1.35
C ILE A 127 5.45 -17.07 0.56
N THR A 128 5.30 -17.09 -0.77
CA THR A 128 6.13 -17.93 -1.63
C THR A 128 7.59 -17.52 -1.56
N CYS A 129 7.88 -16.21 -1.54
CA CYS A 129 9.23 -15.71 -1.34
C CYS A 129 9.84 -16.21 -0.02
N LEU A 130 9.08 -16.20 1.08
CA LEU A 130 9.54 -16.67 2.39
C LEU A 130 9.84 -18.18 2.36
N SER A 131 8.92 -18.98 1.82
CA SER A 131 9.11 -20.43 1.68
C SER A 131 10.34 -20.78 0.84
N LEU A 132 10.52 -20.12 -0.31
CA LEU A 132 11.69 -20.33 -1.16
C LEU A 132 12.98 -19.91 -0.46
N SER A 133 12.96 -18.81 0.29
CA SER A 133 14.11 -18.37 1.08
C SER A 133 14.50 -19.44 2.10
N GLU A 134 13.54 -20.03 2.81
CA GLU A 134 13.78 -21.10 3.78
C GLU A 134 14.34 -22.37 3.12
N GLN A 135 13.80 -22.78 1.96
CA GLN A 135 14.33 -23.92 1.21
C GLN A 135 15.78 -23.70 0.77
N ILE A 136 16.13 -22.48 0.31
CA ILE A 136 17.51 -22.13 -0.02
C ILE A 136 18.38 -22.20 1.23
N LEU A 137 17.91 -21.66 2.35
CA LEU A 137 18.66 -21.64 3.62
C LEU A 137 18.83 -23.02 4.27
N GLN A 138 17.97 -23.99 3.95
CA GLN A 138 18.16 -25.39 4.34
C GLN A 138 19.36 -26.02 3.62
N GLN A 139 19.61 -25.63 2.37
CA GLN A 139 20.73 -26.14 1.56
C GLN A 139 22.02 -25.31 1.76
N ASP A 140 21.89 -23.99 1.83
CA ASP A 140 22.97 -23.03 2.05
C ASP A 140 22.57 -22.02 3.13
N LYS A 141 22.94 -22.33 4.38
CA LYS A 141 22.63 -21.50 5.55
C LYS A 141 23.27 -20.11 5.49
N THR A 142 24.31 -19.92 4.68
CA THR A 142 25.09 -18.69 4.56
C THR A 142 24.64 -17.80 3.41
N ASN A 143 23.59 -18.20 2.69
CA ASN A 143 23.11 -17.48 1.52
C ASN A 143 22.54 -16.09 1.89
N ILE A 144 23.36 -15.04 1.76
CA ILE A 144 22.97 -13.66 2.13
C ILE A 144 21.72 -13.19 1.37
N ASN A 145 21.55 -13.59 0.09
CA ASN A 145 20.35 -13.23 -0.66
C ASN A 145 19.11 -13.83 0.00
N ALA A 146 19.11 -15.14 0.29
CA ALA A 146 17.97 -15.78 0.93
C ALA A 146 17.70 -15.23 2.33
N LEU A 147 18.74 -14.91 3.11
CA LEU A 147 18.58 -14.24 4.41
C LEU A 147 17.91 -12.86 4.27
N LEU A 148 18.35 -12.04 3.30
CA LEU A 148 17.77 -10.71 3.04
C LEU A 148 16.30 -10.82 2.62
N PHE A 149 15.98 -11.71 1.68
CA PHE A 149 14.60 -11.88 1.22
C PHE A 149 13.70 -12.51 2.28
N ASN A 150 14.21 -13.41 3.13
CA ASN A 150 13.51 -13.89 4.32
C ASN A 150 13.14 -12.72 5.27
N ALA A 151 14.12 -11.90 5.65
CA ALA A 151 13.91 -10.76 6.54
C ALA A 151 12.95 -9.71 5.96
N ARG A 152 13.13 -9.37 4.68
CA ARG A 152 12.24 -8.44 3.95
C ARG A 152 10.81 -8.96 3.86
N SER A 153 10.61 -10.25 3.61
CA SER A 153 9.28 -10.86 3.54
C SER A 153 8.62 -10.90 4.92
N ASN A 154 9.34 -11.28 5.97
CA ASN A 154 8.84 -11.23 7.35
C ASN A 154 8.35 -9.84 7.74
N LYS A 155 9.13 -8.80 7.40
CA LYS A 155 8.74 -7.40 7.61
C LYS A 155 7.47 -7.03 6.83
N LYS A 156 7.39 -7.40 5.54
CA LYS A 156 6.25 -7.08 4.68
C LYS A 156 4.97 -7.79 5.11
N LEU A 157 5.08 -9.01 5.61
CA LEU A 157 3.98 -9.78 6.18
C LEU A 157 3.55 -9.29 7.58
N LYS A 158 4.27 -8.32 8.16
CA LYS A 158 4.05 -7.84 9.54
C LYS A 158 4.07 -8.98 10.56
N ASN A 159 4.96 -9.94 10.36
CA ASN A 159 5.16 -11.01 11.33
C ASN A 159 5.59 -10.41 12.69
N PRO A 160 5.35 -11.14 13.79
CA PRO A 160 5.77 -10.72 15.13
C PRO A 160 7.19 -10.12 15.15
N LYS A 161 7.36 -8.98 15.82
CA LYS A 161 8.61 -8.20 15.81
C LYS A 161 9.85 -9.02 16.17
N ASN A 162 9.72 -9.98 17.07
CA ASN A 162 10.80 -10.91 17.43
C ASN A 162 11.25 -11.77 16.24
N ILE A 163 10.34 -12.22 15.38
CA ILE A 163 10.66 -12.98 14.17
C ILE A 163 11.40 -12.07 13.17
N GLU A 164 10.88 -10.86 12.95
CA GLU A 164 11.56 -9.88 12.08
C GLU A 164 12.97 -9.58 12.58
N LYS A 165 13.12 -9.29 13.88
CA LYS A 165 14.40 -9.02 14.54
C LYS A 165 15.38 -10.18 14.35
N ASN A 166 14.97 -11.41 14.67
CA ASN A 166 15.80 -12.61 14.52
C ASN A 166 16.27 -12.81 13.07
N SER A 167 15.41 -12.52 12.07
CA SER A 167 15.80 -12.60 10.66
C SER A 167 16.89 -11.59 10.31
N TRP A 168 16.83 -10.36 10.83
CA TRP A 168 17.87 -9.35 10.60
C TRP A 168 19.17 -9.65 11.38
N GLU A 169 19.07 -10.12 12.63
CA GLU A 169 20.23 -10.54 13.43
C GLU A 169 21.00 -11.68 12.76
N ARG A 170 20.27 -12.65 12.18
CA ARG A 170 20.87 -13.75 11.43
C ARG A 170 21.69 -13.28 10.24
N ILE A 171 21.33 -12.18 9.58
CA ILE A 171 22.15 -11.59 8.51
C ILE A 171 23.48 -11.10 9.09
N ILE A 172 23.45 -10.37 10.20
CA ILE A 172 24.67 -9.82 10.83
C ILE A 172 25.63 -10.90 11.32
N GLN A 173 25.11 -12.07 11.72
CA GLN A 173 25.94 -13.22 12.07
C GLN A 173 26.85 -13.69 10.91
N TYR A 174 26.40 -13.55 9.66
CA TYR A 174 27.16 -13.98 8.47
C TYR A 174 27.77 -12.82 7.68
N ASP A 175 27.17 -11.62 7.76
CA ASP A 175 27.62 -10.39 7.13
C ASP A 175 27.44 -9.22 8.11
N SER A 176 28.44 -9.05 8.98
CA SER A 176 28.41 -8.04 10.05
C SER A 176 28.42 -6.60 9.56
N LYS A 177 28.73 -6.37 8.26
CA LYS A 177 28.76 -5.04 7.63
C LYS A 177 27.52 -4.77 6.77
N ASN A 178 26.50 -5.62 6.86
CA ASN A 178 25.29 -5.47 6.07
C ASN A 178 24.50 -4.21 6.50
N LEU A 179 24.63 -3.12 5.75
CA LEU A 179 24.02 -1.82 6.06
C LEU A 179 22.48 -1.89 6.15
N GLU A 180 21.84 -2.77 5.38
CA GLU A 180 20.39 -2.95 5.42
C GLU A 180 19.95 -3.63 6.73
N ALA A 181 20.61 -4.70 7.14
CA ALA A 181 20.31 -5.38 8.39
C ALA A 181 20.57 -4.48 9.60
N LEU A 182 21.74 -3.81 9.64
CA LEU A 182 22.08 -2.84 10.68
C LEU A 182 21.01 -1.75 10.84
N ASN A 183 20.53 -1.20 9.71
CA ASN A 183 19.53 -0.12 9.74
C ASN A 183 18.14 -0.60 10.18
N ASN A 184 17.75 -1.82 9.79
CA ASN A 184 16.47 -2.38 10.25
C ASN A 184 16.53 -2.75 11.74
N LEU A 185 17.65 -3.28 12.22
CA LEU A 185 17.83 -3.54 13.65
C LEU A 185 17.81 -2.25 14.46
N SER A 186 18.51 -1.19 14.01
CA SER A 186 18.42 0.13 14.66
C SER A 186 16.97 0.59 14.83
N LYS A 187 16.14 0.49 13.78
CA LYS A 187 14.70 0.82 13.87
C LYS A 187 13.95 -0.04 14.88
N ILE A 188 14.20 -1.36 14.87
CA ILE A 188 13.52 -2.29 15.78
C ILE A 188 13.88 -1.98 17.23
N TYR A 189 15.17 -1.85 17.54
CA TYR A 189 15.64 -1.52 18.89
C TYR A 189 15.10 -0.18 19.39
N PHE A 190 15.03 0.84 18.52
CA PHE A 190 14.44 2.12 18.87
C PHE A 190 12.95 1.98 19.19
N GLU A 191 12.20 1.22 18.39
CA GLU A 191 10.78 0.98 18.63
C GLU A 191 10.51 0.09 19.86
N GLU A 192 11.50 -0.67 20.31
CA GLU A 192 11.48 -1.43 21.58
C GLU A 192 11.90 -0.57 22.79
N GLY A 193 12.28 0.70 22.58
CA GLY A 193 12.77 1.60 23.63
C GLY A 193 14.24 1.41 24.01
N ASN A 194 14.97 0.55 23.32
CA ASN A 194 16.42 0.36 23.49
C ASN A 194 17.19 1.35 22.61
N GLU A 195 17.19 2.61 23.05
CA GLU A 195 17.81 3.71 22.29
C GLU A 195 19.31 3.53 22.13
N LYS A 196 20.01 3.00 23.15
CA LYS A 196 21.46 2.83 23.12
C LYS A 196 21.89 1.87 22.01
N GLU A 197 21.31 0.68 21.97
CA GLU A 197 21.61 -0.33 20.95
C GLU A 197 21.24 0.17 19.55
N ALA A 198 20.12 0.89 19.45
CA ALA A 198 19.70 1.49 18.18
C ALA A 198 20.72 2.52 17.66
N LEU A 199 21.30 3.32 18.55
CA LEU A 199 22.37 4.26 18.23
C LEU A 199 23.68 3.56 17.87
N ASP A 200 24.07 2.52 18.60
CA ASP A 200 25.28 1.72 18.32
C ASP A 200 25.23 1.16 16.88
N PHE A 201 24.07 0.71 16.41
CA PHE A 201 23.90 0.29 15.01
C PHE A 201 24.06 1.43 14.00
N LEU A 202 23.54 2.63 14.30
CA LEU A 202 23.72 3.80 13.43
C LEU A 202 25.18 4.24 13.37
N GLU A 203 25.90 4.19 14.49
CA GLU A 203 27.34 4.47 14.55
C GLU A 203 28.12 3.54 13.63
N ILE A 204 27.83 2.24 13.70
CA ILE A 204 28.45 1.24 12.82
C ILE A 204 28.16 1.58 11.35
N ILE A 205 26.91 1.89 11.02
CA ILE A 205 26.52 2.26 9.64
C ILE A 205 27.32 3.46 9.14
N PHE A 206 27.40 4.54 9.91
CA PHE A 206 28.11 5.75 9.48
C PHE A 206 29.62 5.56 9.46
N SER A 207 30.17 4.66 10.27
CA SER A 207 31.58 4.27 10.17
C SER A 207 31.90 3.52 8.87
N ILE A 208 30.97 2.70 8.37
CA ILE A 208 31.13 1.91 7.14
C ILE A 208 30.82 2.76 5.90
N ASN A 209 29.69 3.46 5.93
CA ASN A 209 29.20 4.30 4.85
C ASN A 209 28.52 5.56 5.41
N PRO A 210 29.27 6.68 5.54
CA PRO A 210 28.74 7.97 5.99
C PRO A 210 27.57 8.50 5.14
N ASN A 211 27.37 7.97 3.93
CA ASN A 211 26.37 8.42 2.97
C ASN A 211 25.22 7.42 2.78
N TYR A 212 25.05 6.45 3.68
CA TYR A 212 23.97 5.48 3.58
C TYR A 212 22.59 6.10 3.87
N GLU A 213 21.86 6.46 2.81
CA GLU A 213 20.61 7.22 2.92
C GLU A 213 19.55 6.63 3.85
N PRO A 214 19.31 5.30 3.88
CA PRO A 214 18.28 4.74 4.75
C PRO A 214 18.51 5.00 6.25
N ALA A 215 19.75 5.24 6.67
CA ALA A 215 20.09 5.56 8.05
C ALA A 215 19.85 7.03 8.42
N PHE A 216 19.80 7.93 7.43
CA PHE A 216 19.41 9.32 7.65
C PHE A 216 17.97 9.41 8.12
N SER A 217 17.06 8.76 7.40
CA SER A 217 15.65 8.72 7.78
C SER A 217 15.44 8.09 9.16
N THR A 218 16.22 7.06 9.50
CA THR A 218 16.21 6.44 10.83
C THR A 218 16.68 7.42 11.90
N SER A 219 17.80 8.10 11.68
CA SER A 219 18.37 9.06 12.64
C SER A 219 17.44 10.25 12.89
N ILE A 220 16.75 10.75 11.86
CA ILE A 220 15.68 11.78 12.01
C ILE A 220 14.55 11.27 12.91
N LYS A 221 14.05 10.05 12.66
CA LYS A 221 12.98 9.45 13.49
C LYS A 221 13.40 9.33 14.97
N MET A 222 14.70 9.16 15.21
CA MET A 222 15.29 9.03 16.54
C MET A 222 15.73 10.36 17.18
N ASN A 223 15.56 11.50 16.49
CA ASN A 223 16.13 12.80 16.90
C ASN A 223 17.64 12.75 17.18
N TYR A 224 18.36 11.90 16.44
CA TYR A 224 19.79 11.70 16.61
C TYR A 224 20.61 12.59 15.67
N ASP A 225 21.37 13.53 16.24
CA ASP A 225 22.21 14.45 15.47
C ASP A 225 23.45 13.73 14.91
N ILE A 226 23.47 13.56 13.59
CA ILE A 226 24.61 13.01 12.84
C ILE A 226 25.20 14.03 11.87
N SER A 227 24.92 15.32 12.05
CA SER A 227 25.45 16.40 11.21
C SER A 227 26.98 16.35 11.10
N SER A 228 27.66 15.99 12.19
CA SER A 228 29.12 15.79 12.26
C SER A 228 29.62 14.57 11.51
N LYS A 229 28.76 13.59 11.21
CA LYS A 229 29.11 12.30 10.61
C LYS A 229 28.74 12.20 9.14
N SER A 230 27.77 13.00 8.70
CA SER A 230 27.35 13.02 7.30
C SER A 230 26.92 14.39 6.82
N LYS A 231 27.66 14.90 5.83
CA LYS A 231 27.31 16.13 5.12
C LYS A 231 25.90 16.06 4.52
N ASN A 232 25.53 14.92 3.93
CA ASN A 232 24.23 14.75 3.27
C ASN A 232 23.05 14.71 4.25
N TYR A 233 23.26 14.19 5.46
CA TYR A 233 22.25 14.24 6.51
C TYR A 233 21.96 15.67 6.94
N SER A 234 23.02 16.43 7.20
CA SER A 234 22.90 17.84 7.61
C SER A 234 22.06 18.63 6.60
N LEU A 235 22.26 18.42 5.29
CA LEU A 235 21.45 19.06 4.25
C LEU A 235 19.99 18.60 4.25
N ALA A 236 19.72 17.30 4.39
CA ALA A 236 18.35 16.79 4.41
C ALA A 236 17.57 17.27 5.65
N GLN A 237 18.24 17.34 6.81
CA GLN A 237 17.69 17.87 8.04
C GLN A 237 17.40 19.37 7.91
N MET A 238 18.36 20.17 7.41
CA MET A 238 18.14 21.60 7.14
C MET A 238 16.92 21.83 6.23
N TYR A 239 16.76 20.99 5.19
CA TYR A 239 15.59 21.07 4.31
C TYR A 239 14.27 20.80 5.05
N GLN A 240 14.21 19.76 5.89
CA GLN A 240 13.01 19.41 6.66
C GLN A 240 12.66 20.46 7.72
N GLU A 241 13.68 21.08 8.33
CA GLU A 241 13.53 22.17 9.29
C GLU A 241 13.23 23.53 8.62
N ASN A 242 13.01 23.56 7.30
CA ASN A 242 12.80 24.78 6.50
C ASN A 242 13.97 25.78 6.54
N LYS A 243 15.19 25.34 6.91
CA LYS A 243 16.42 26.13 6.91
C LYS A 243 17.06 26.20 5.51
N TYR A 244 16.27 26.66 4.55
CA TYR A 244 16.63 26.64 3.12
C TYR A 244 17.85 27.51 2.78
N GLU A 245 17.97 28.70 3.37
CA GLU A 245 19.13 29.58 3.14
C GLU A 245 20.42 28.98 3.73
N GLU A 246 20.37 28.43 4.95
CA GLU A 246 21.53 27.76 5.57
C GLU A 246 21.99 26.57 4.73
N LEU A 247 21.04 25.77 4.21
CA LEU A 247 21.33 24.66 3.30
C LEU A 247 22.09 25.15 2.07
N ILE A 248 21.58 26.17 1.38
CA ILE A 248 22.19 26.72 0.16
C ILE A 248 23.60 27.27 0.45
N ASN A 249 23.76 27.99 1.57
CA ASN A 249 25.05 28.55 1.95
C ASN A 249 26.07 27.46 2.30
N SER A 250 25.65 26.39 2.99
CA SER A 250 26.52 25.28 3.39
C SER A 250 27.13 24.51 2.20
N ILE A 251 26.47 24.52 1.05
CA ILE A 251 26.98 23.92 -0.21
C ILE A 251 27.70 24.94 -1.11
N GLY A 252 28.01 26.14 -0.61
CA GLY A 252 28.78 27.17 -1.31
C GLY A 252 27.95 28.11 -2.18
N GLY A 253 26.62 28.07 -2.07
CA GLY A 253 25.71 28.94 -2.83
C GLY A 253 25.78 28.75 -4.35
N LEU A 254 25.11 29.64 -5.08
CA LEU A 254 24.97 29.57 -6.53
C LEU A 254 26.32 29.52 -7.28
N ASN A 255 27.34 30.21 -6.76
CA ASN A 255 28.68 30.26 -7.34
C ASN A 255 29.37 28.89 -7.37
N ASN A 256 29.02 27.99 -6.45
CA ASN A 256 29.57 26.63 -6.36
C ASN A 256 28.72 25.58 -7.10
N SER A 257 27.66 25.99 -7.80
CA SER A 257 26.67 25.09 -8.43
C SER A 257 27.24 24.01 -9.35
N LYS A 258 28.35 24.29 -10.03
CA LYS A 258 29.03 23.33 -10.93
C LYS A 258 29.64 22.13 -10.19
N ASN A 259 29.91 22.27 -8.89
CA ASN A 259 30.53 21.25 -8.05
C ASN A 259 29.51 20.48 -7.19
N TRP A 260 28.23 20.80 -7.30
CA TRP A 260 27.19 20.10 -6.57
C TRP A 260 27.01 18.68 -7.08
N SER A 261 26.92 17.73 -6.16
CA SER A 261 26.39 16.40 -6.44
C SER A 261 24.94 16.49 -6.93
N LYS A 262 24.46 15.44 -7.60
CA LYS A 262 23.05 15.37 -8.06
C LYS A 262 22.05 15.59 -6.92
N LYS A 263 22.38 15.15 -5.70
CA LYS A 263 21.53 15.32 -4.51
C LYS A 263 21.53 16.75 -3.99
N GLU A 264 22.72 17.35 -3.84
CA GLU A 264 22.87 18.77 -3.46
C GLU A 264 22.13 19.66 -4.46
N PHE A 265 22.28 19.39 -5.76
CA PHE A 265 21.56 20.12 -6.81
C PHE A 265 20.03 20.03 -6.63
N LYS A 266 19.48 18.83 -6.41
CA LYS A 266 18.03 18.65 -6.18
C LYS A 266 17.52 19.34 -4.92
N LEU A 267 18.27 19.28 -3.82
CA LEU A 267 17.90 19.96 -2.58
C LEU A 267 18.01 21.48 -2.72
N ALA A 268 19.02 21.98 -3.42
CA ALA A 268 19.23 23.39 -3.68
C ALA A 268 18.08 23.98 -4.52
N ILE A 269 17.73 23.38 -5.66
CA ILE A 269 16.64 23.90 -6.51
C ILE A 269 15.29 23.90 -5.79
N ARG A 270 15.01 22.88 -4.96
CA ARG A 270 13.80 22.85 -4.12
C ARG A 270 13.83 23.95 -3.06
N SER A 271 14.98 24.16 -2.43
CA SER A 271 15.20 25.22 -1.43
C SER A 271 14.99 26.61 -2.04
N PHE A 272 15.54 26.87 -3.23
CA PHE A 272 15.30 28.12 -3.95
C PHE A 272 13.81 28.32 -4.29
N ASN A 273 13.11 27.30 -4.77
CA ASN A 273 11.67 27.39 -5.04
C ASN A 273 10.85 27.68 -3.77
N ASN A 274 11.16 27.03 -2.64
CA ASN A 274 10.49 27.29 -1.37
C ASN A 274 10.76 28.72 -0.84
N LEU A 275 11.95 29.25 -1.11
CA LEU A 275 12.30 30.65 -0.84
C LEU A 275 11.75 31.64 -1.88
N LYS A 276 10.98 31.17 -2.88
CA LYS A 276 10.45 31.97 -3.99
C LYS A 276 11.53 32.64 -4.86
N ARG A 277 12.75 32.08 -4.84
CA ARG A 277 13.93 32.50 -5.63
C ARG A 277 13.93 31.82 -6.99
N TYR A 278 12.87 32.07 -7.76
CA TYR A 278 12.58 31.36 -9.02
C TYR A 278 13.59 31.66 -10.13
N SER A 279 14.15 32.88 -10.15
CA SER A 279 15.19 33.30 -11.09
C SER A 279 16.43 32.40 -11.00
N GLU A 280 16.87 32.07 -9.80
CA GLU A 280 18.03 31.22 -9.57
C GLU A 280 17.78 29.78 -10.00
N VAL A 281 16.55 29.26 -9.85
CA VAL A 281 16.18 27.94 -10.35
C VAL A 281 16.28 27.89 -11.88
N ILE A 282 15.79 28.92 -12.58
CA ILE A 282 15.91 29.03 -14.03
C ILE A 282 17.39 29.09 -14.43
N GLN A 283 18.17 29.97 -13.80
CA GLN A 283 19.61 30.12 -14.08
C GLN A 283 20.38 28.80 -13.91
N LEU A 284 20.10 28.04 -12.84
CA LEU A 284 20.72 26.74 -12.60
C LEU A 284 20.36 25.69 -13.65
N CYS A 285 19.16 25.79 -14.20
CA CYS A 285 18.63 24.80 -15.14
C CYS A 285 18.75 25.22 -16.60
N ASP A 286 19.32 26.40 -16.91
CA ASP A 286 19.37 26.92 -18.28
C ASP A 286 20.24 26.07 -19.23
N SER A 287 21.23 25.34 -18.70
CA SER A 287 22.07 24.42 -19.47
C SER A 287 21.46 23.02 -19.62
N ILE A 288 20.30 22.73 -19.02
CA ILE A 288 19.69 21.40 -19.07
C ILE A 288 19.02 21.20 -20.44
N ASN A 289 19.47 20.18 -21.17
CA ASN A 289 18.76 19.73 -22.36
C ASN A 289 17.42 19.09 -21.95
N LEU A 290 16.33 19.81 -22.20
CA LEU A 290 14.98 19.44 -21.80
C LEU A 290 14.52 18.10 -22.40
N GLU A 291 15.01 17.72 -23.60
CA GLU A 291 14.48 16.60 -24.39
C GLU A 291 15.15 15.26 -24.06
N ASN A 292 16.47 15.22 -23.83
CA ASN A 292 17.23 13.96 -23.87
C ASN A 292 17.51 13.29 -22.50
N ASN A 293 17.60 14.02 -21.39
CA ASN A 293 18.01 13.40 -20.11
C ASN A 293 17.69 14.26 -18.88
N SER A 294 16.41 14.59 -18.74
CA SER A 294 15.92 15.47 -17.69
C SER A 294 15.24 14.65 -16.60
N ASP A 295 15.76 14.76 -15.37
CA ASP A 295 15.21 14.12 -14.16
C ASP A 295 13.85 14.75 -13.82
N ALA A 296 12.81 13.94 -13.57
CA ALA A 296 11.43 14.41 -13.39
C ALA A 296 11.31 15.47 -12.29
N VAL A 297 12.07 15.32 -11.19
CA VAL A 297 12.08 16.30 -10.10
C VAL A 297 12.65 17.63 -10.57
N ILE A 298 13.75 17.61 -11.33
CA ILE A 298 14.38 18.85 -11.79
C ILE A 298 13.46 19.60 -12.74
N LEU A 299 12.82 18.88 -13.67
CA LEU A 299 11.86 19.50 -14.58
C LEU A 299 10.64 20.05 -13.87
N GLU A 300 10.15 19.39 -12.82
CA GLU A 300 8.99 19.87 -12.07
C GLU A 300 9.33 21.15 -11.30
N GLN A 301 10.52 21.21 -10.69
CA GLN A 301 11.00 22.43 -10.03
C GLN A 301 11.20 23.58 -11.04
N LEU A 302 11.67 23.29 -12.25
CA LEU A 302 11.77 24.27 -13.32
C LEU A 302 10.40 24.70 -13.85
N LEU A 303 9.44 23.78 -13.97
CA LEU A 303 8.07 24.04 -14.38
C LEU A 303 7.39 25.01 -13.39
N MET A 304 7.53 24.75 -12.08
CA MET A 304 7.04 25.63 -11.01
C MET A 304 7.65 27.04 -11.09
N ALA A 305 8.98 27.14 -11.25
CA ALA A 305 9.65 28.44 -11.35
C ALA A 305 9.17 29.25 -12.56
N ASN A 306 8.99 28.60 -13.72
CA ASN A 306 8.47 29.28 -14.92
C ASN A 306 6.98 29.63 -14.80
N PHE A 307 6.19 28.85 -14.08
CA PHE A 307 4.80 29.19 -13.76
C PHE A 307 4.72 30.47 -12.92
N HIS A 308 5.49 30.54 -11.83
CA HIS A 308 5.47 31.71 -10.92
C HIS A 308 6.10 32.97 -11.53
N LEU A 309 7.04 32.84 -12.46
CA LEU A 309 7.59 33.96 -13.21
C LEU A 309 6.81 34.30 -14.49
N GLU A 310 5.66 33.66 -14.71
CA GLU A 310 4.79 33.88 -15.87
C GLU A 310 5.50 33.70 -17.23
N ASN A 311 6.54 32.86 -17.28
CA ASN A 311 7.25 32.53 -18.52
C ASN A 311 6.48 31.48 -19.34
N THR A 312 5.37 31.92 -19.94
CA THR A 312 4.39 31.08 -20.65
C THR A 312 5.00 30.21 -21.76
N LYS A 313 6.01 30.72 -22.47
CA LYS A 313 6.68 30.00 -23.56
C LYS A 313 7.49 28.81 -23.04
N LYS A 314 8.31 29.00 -22.00
CA LYS A 314 9.13 27.91 -21.43
C LYS A 314 8.26 26.96 -20.60
N TYR A 315 7.28 27.50 -19.87
CA TYR A 315 6.26 26.72 -19.16
C TYR A 315 5.54 25.73 -20.09
N SER A 316 4.95 26.21 -21.19
CA SER A 316 4.22 25.36 -22.14
C SER A 316 5.11 24.31 -22.81
N LYS A 317 6.39 24.64 -23.09
CA LYS A 317 7.36 23.67 -23.61
C LYS A 317 7.62 22.54 -22.60
N ILE A 318 7.85 22.87 -21.32
CA ILE A 318 8.12 21.87 -20.28
C ILE A 318 6.87 21.02 -20.01
N LEU A 319 5.68 21.64 -19.99
CA LEU A 319 4.41 20.94 -19.79
C LEU A 319 4.16 19.88 -20.88
N LYS A 320 4.45 20.19 -22.16
CA LYS A 320 4.39 19.23 -23.27
C LYS A 320 5.36 18.05 -23.09
N ILE A 321 6.54 18.29 -22.52
CA ILE A 321 7.51 17.23 -22.23
C ILE A 321 6.98 16.33 -21.10
N PHE A 322 6.40 16.92 -20.05
CA PHE A 322 5.75 16.16 -18.98
C PHE A 322 4.62 15.28 -19.53
N SER A 323 3.68 15.85 -20.27
CA SER A 323 2.56 15.12 -20.89
C SER A 323 3.03 13.94 -21.75
N LYS A 324 4.06 14.13 -22.58
CA LYS A 324 4.63 13.04 -23.40
C LYS A 324 5.29 11.95 -22.56
N LYS A 325 6.09 12.33 -21.56
CA LYS A 325 6.83 11.36 -20.73
C LYS A 325 5.92 10.64 -19.74
N SER A 326 4.86 11.27 -19.25
CA SER A 326 3.90 10.64 -18.33
C SER A 326 3.17 9.45 -18.91
N LEU A 327 3.14 9.29 -20.24
CA LEU A 327 2.57 8.11 -20.90
C LEU A 327 3.36 6.83 -20.62
N THR A 328 4.65 6.94 -20.27
CA THR A 328 5.56 5.77 -20.12
C THR A 328 6.33 5.76 -18.79
N ASP A 329 6.48 6.92 -18.13
CA ASP A 329 7.21 7.06 -16.87
C ASP A 329 6.29 7.54 -15.74
N THR A 330 6.17 6.70 -14.73
CA THR A 330 5.28 6.89 -13.57
C THR A 330 5.71 8.05 -12.67
N SER A 331 7.01 8.36 -12.61
CA SER A 331 7.52 9.51 -11.86
C SER A 331 7.12 10.82 -12.53
N PHE A 332 7.17 10.85 -13.86
CA PHE A 332 6.68 11.99 -14.65
C PHE A 332 5.18 12.15 -14.51
N MET A 333 4.42 11.06 -14.62
CA MET A 333 2.97 11.08 -14.48
C MET A 333 2.53 11.64 -13.13
N ARG A 334 3.07 11.13 -12.01
CA ARG A 334 2.72 11.62 -10.67
C ARG A 334 2.95 13.12 -10.50
N LEU A 335 4.11 13.59 -10.94
CA LEU A 335 4.47 15.01 -10.81
C LEU A 335 3.66 15.89 -11.76
N TYR A 336 3.35 15.41 -12.96
CA TYR A 336 2.52 16.11 -13.93
C TYR A 336 1.09 16.26 -13.45
N LEU A 337 0.45 15.17 -13.01
CA LEU A 337 -0.92 15.21 -12.48
C LEU A 337 -1.01 16.11 -11.25
N ARG A 338 -0.04 16.02 -10.32
CA ARG A 338 0.04 16.93 -9.18
C ARG A 338 0.08 18.40 -9.63
N HIS A 339 0.89 18.71 -10.65
CA HIS A 339 1.00 20.07 -11.18
C HIS A 339 -0.31 20.55 -11.82
N LEU A 340 -0.96 19.72 -12.66
CA LEU A 340 -2.24 20.08 -13.27
C LEU A 340 -3.31 20.36 -12.22
N ILE A 341 -3.46 19.47 -11.24
CA ILE A 341 -4.47 19.62 -10.18
C ILE A 341 -4.23 20.91 -9.38
N TYR A 342 -2.97 21.21 -9.03
CA TYR A 342 -2.66 22.37 -8.17
C TYR A 342 -2.68 23.72 -8.90
N PHE A 343 -2.31 23.74 -10.19
CA PHE A 343 -2.01 25.00 -10.88
C PHE A 343 -2.83 25.25 -12.15
N SER A 344 -3.53 24.25 -12.69
CA SER A 344 -4.45 24.47 -13.81
C SER A 344 -5.70 25.20 -13.33
N ASN A 345 -6.18 26.16 -14.11
CA ASN A 345 -7.47 26.82 -13.86
C ASN A 345 -8.62 26.18 -14.67
N ASP A 346 -8.31 25.23 -15.55
CA ASP A 346 -9.29 24.55 -16.41
C ASP A 346 -9.50 23.12 -15.89
N ASP A 347 -10.55 22.94 -15.10
CA ASP A 347 -10.86 21.64 -14.49
C ASP A 347 -11.32 20.61 -15.55
N ASN A 348 -11.93 21.03 -16.67
CA ASN A 348 -12.34 20.12 -17.73
C ASN A 348 -11.15 19.53 -18.47
N ASN A 349 -10.18 20.37 -18.84
CA ASN A 349 -8.94 19.90 -19.45
C ASN A 349 -8.12 19.06 -18.46
N THR A 350 -8.08 19.47 -17.19
CA THR A 350 -7.43 18.71 -16.12
C THR A 350 -8.05 17.33 -15.96
N PHE A 351 -9.39 17.24 -15.95
CA PHE A 351 -10.13 16.00 -15.91
C PHE A 351 -9.84 15.10 -17.12
N SER A 352 -9.86 15.66 -18.33
CA SER A 352 -9.56 14.90 -19.56
C SER A 352 -8.16 14.25 -19.48
N GLU A 353 -7.16 15.01 -19.04
CA GLU A 353 -5.79 14.50 -18.92
C GLU A 353 -5.66 13.48 -17.76
N LEU A 354 -6.35 13.71 -16.64
CA LEU A 354 -6.43 12.78 -15.52
C LEU A 354 -7.01 11.43 -15.96
N ASN A 355 -8.17 11.46 -16.62
CA ASN A 355 -8.86 10.24 -17.05
C ASN A 355 -8.02 9.46 -18.08
N ASN A 356 -7.38 10.16 -19.01
CA ASN A 356 -6.49 9.55 -19.99
C ASN A 356 -5.30 8.84 -19.32
N LEU A 357 -4.61 9.52 -18.40
CA LEU A 357 -3.44 8.96 -17.72
C LEU A 357 -3.82 7.84 -16.74
N LEU A 358 -4.92 7.97 -16.01
CA LEU A 358 -5.41 6.88 -15.15
C LEU A 358 -5.78 5.64 -15.97
N THR A 359 -6.38 5.81 -17.15
CA THR A 359 -6.68 4.70 -18.07
C THR A 359 -5.42 4.02 -18.59
N ILE A 360 -4.39 4.79 -18.97
CA ILE A 360 -3.12 4.25 -19.49
C ILE A 360 -2.35 3.46 -18.42
N HIS A 361 -2.48 3.85 -17.15
CA HIS A 361 -1.79 3.23 -16.02
C HIS A 361 -2.73 2.38 -15.15
N ASP A 362 -3.79 1.82 -15.74
CA ASP A 362 -4.72 0.86 -15.12
C ASP A 362 -5.25 1.27 -13.72
N ASN A 363 -5.47 2.57 -13.50
CA ASN A 363 -5.91 3.16 -12.24
C ASN A 363 -4.97 2.94 -11.02
N ASP A 364 -3.75 2.43 -11.20
CA ASP A 364 -2.77 2.17 -10.12
C ASP A 364 -2.48 3.40 -9.23
N TYR A 365 -2.75 4.59 -9.76
CA TYR A 365 -2.41 5.87 -9.15
C TYR A 365 -3.62 6.70 -8.74
N LEU A 366 -4.82 6.10 -8.79
CA LEU A 366 -6.04 6.78 -8.38
C LEU A 366 -5.94 7.28 -6.93
N SER A 367 -5.36 6.51 -6.01
CA SER A 367 -5.13 6.96 -4.63
C SER A 367 -4.26 8.22 -4.53
N ASP A 368 -3.15 8.27 -5.30
CA ASP A 368 -2.27 9.45 -5.35
C ASP A 368 -3.01 10.68 -5.92
N VAL A 369 -3.79 10.48 -6.98
CA VAL A 369 -4.63 11.52 -7.61
C VAL A 369 -5.65 12.06 -6.62
N LEU A 370 -6.39 11.18 -5.92
CA LEU A 370 -7.36 11.57 -4.90
C LEU A 370 -6.68 12.37 -3.77
N LYS A 371 -5.49 11.96 -3.32
CA LYS A 371 -4.69 12.71 -2.33
C LYS A 371 -4.41 14.14 -2.83
N TYR A 372 -4.06 14.32 -4.11
CA TYR A 372 -3.81 15.65 -4.68
C TYR A 372 -5.10 16.47 -4.78
N ILE A 373 -6.20 15.89 -5.28
CA ILE A 373 -7.47 16.60 -5.41
C ILE A 373 -7.96 17.07 -4.03
N LEU A 374 -7.98 16.19 -3.03
CA LEU A 374 -8.38 16.51 -1.65
C LEU A 374 -7.51 17.61 -1.02
N LYS A 375 -6.18 17.58 -1.25
CA LYS A 375 -5.27 18.63 -0.76
C LYS A 375 -5.53 19.98 -1.43
N SER A 376 -5.80 19.97 -2.73
CA SER A 376 -6.14 21.17 -3.52
C SER A 376 -7.55 21.70 -3.27
N GLN A 377 -8.42 20.88 -2.66
CA GLN A 377 -9.85 21.17 -2.43
C GLN A 377 -10.67 21.33 -3.72
N LYS A 378 -10.19 20.78 -4.84
CA LYS A 378 -10.91 20.75 -6.12
C LYS A 378 -11.88 19.58 -6.20
N TYR A 379 -12.82 19.48 -5.27
CA TYR A 379 -13.70 18.31 -5.12
C TYR A 379 -14.52 17.99 -6.37
N HIS A 380 -14.82 18.99 -7.21
CA HIS A 380 -15.49 18.80 -8.49
C HIS A 380 -14.76 17.82 -9.42
N LEU A 381 -13.42 17.74 -9.37
CA LEU A 381 -12.66 16.76 -10.14
C LEU A 381 -12.98 15.32 -9.71
N ILE A 382 -13.32 15.08 -8.44
CA ILE A 382 -13.75 13.76 -7.96
C ILE A 382 -15.16 13.46 -8.48
N GLU A 383 -16.06 14.43 -8.47
CA GLU A 383 -17.41 14.27 -9.05
C GLU A 383 -17.34 13.95 -10.56
N LEU A 384 -16.38 14.51 -11.29
CA LEU A 384 -16.17 14.19 -12.71
C LEU A 384 -15.62 12.77 -12.91
N LEU A 385 -14.74 12.30 -12.02
CA LEU A 385 -14.22 10.92 -12.05
C LEU A 385 -15.30 9.88 -11.71
N PHE A 386 -16.29 10.26 -10.90
CA PHE A 386 -17.38 9.39 -10.45
C PHE A 386 -18.73 10.10 -10.64
N PRO A 387 -19.19 10.29 -11.89
CA PRO A 387 -20.34 11.14 -12.19
C PRO A 387 -21.66 10.65 -11.57
N GLU A 388 -21.79 9.33 -11.42
CA GLU A 388 -22.98 8.66 -10.90
C GLU A 388 -23.08 8.67 -9.37
N ASN A 389 -22.03 9.10 -8.67
CA ASN A 389 -21.95 9.00 -7.22
C ASN A 389 -21.78 10.37 -6.55
N SER A 390 -22.35 10.52 -5.36
CA SER A 390 -22.06 11.68 -4.50
C SER A 390 -20.71 11.50 -3.81
N LEU A 391 -20.09 12.58 -3.33
CA LEU A 391 -18.81 12.49 -2.61
C LEU A 391 -18.95 11.58 -1.38
N SER A 392 -20.12 11.64 -0.73
CA SER A 392 -20.44 10.78 0.40
C SER A 392 -20.46 9.29 0.03
N GLU A 393 -21.01 8.92 -1.13
CA GLU A 393 -20.99 7.56 -1.66
C GLU A 393 -19.60 7.13 -2.12
N ILE A 394 -18.79 8.05 -2.62
CA ILE A 394 -17.45 7.71 -3.13
C ILE A 394 -16.53 7.33 -1.95
N PHE A 395 -16.50 8.16 -0.92
CA PHE A 395 -15.53 8.02 0.17
C PHE A 395 -16.02 7.15 1.33
N ASP A 396 -17.29 6.74 1.37
CA ASP A 396 -17.83 5.92 2.45
C ASP A 396 -16.89 4.72 2.78
N PRO A 397 -16.33 4.66 4.00
CA PRO A 397 -15.34 3.65 4.36
C PRO A 397 -15.90 2.21 4.38
N ILE A 398 -17.23 2.04 4.40
CA ILE A 398 -17.88 0.72 4.49
C ILE A 398 -18.42 0.26 3.14
N SER A 399 -19.21 1.10 2.49
CA SER A 399 -19.92 0.78 1.24
C SER A 399 -19.50 1.64 0.06
N GLY A 400 -18.50 2.50 0.23
CA GLY A 400 -18.19 3.49 -0.76
C GLY A 400 -17.53 2.93 -2.01
N VAL A 401 -17.69 3.66 -3.11
CA VAL A 401 -17.17 3.28 -4.43
C VAL A 401 -15.67 2.99 -4.37
N LEU A 402 -14.90 3.79 -3.61
CA LEU A 402 -13.46 3.60 -3.53
C LEU A 402 -13.05 2.25 -2.94
N LYS A 403 -13.88 1.61 -2.12
CA LYS A 403 -13.57 0.31 -1.54
C LYS A 403 -13.43 -0.80 -2.58
N SER A 404 -14.11 -0.70 -3.72
CA SER A 404 -13.98 -1.65 -4.83
C SER A 404 -12.93 -1.27 -5.86
N VAL A 405 -12.46 -0.01 -5.86
CA VAL A 405 -11.59 0.54 -6.90
C VAL A 405 -10.14 0.71 -6.45
N ILE A 406 -9.89 0.95 -5.16
CA ILE A 406 -8.53 1.08 -4.61
C ILE A 406 -8.25 0.07 -3.49
N ASP A 407 -6.98 -0.25 -3.28
CA ASP A 407 -6.56 -1.20 -2.24
C ASP A 407 -6.97 -0.71 -0.84
N LYS A 408 -7.33 -1.66 0.04
CA LYS A 408 -7.77 -1.38 1.42
C LYS A 408 -6.72 -0.60 2.22
N HIS A 409 -5.43 -0.87 2.00
CA HIS A 409 -4.35 -0.12 2.63
C HIS A 409 -4.38 1.35 2.21
N ASP A 410 -4.53 1.60 0.91
CA ASP A 410 -4.48 2.95 0.34
C ASP A 410 -5.72 3.76 0.72
N LEU A 411 -6.90 3.13 0.78
CA LEU A 411 -8.11 3.76 1.30
C LEU A 411 -7.95 4.15 2.78
N ASN A 412 -7.37 3.26 3.59
CA ASN A 412 -7.10 3.56 5.00
C ASN A 412 -6.07 4.69 5.17
N GLU A 413 -5.00 4.70 4.37
CA GLU A 413 -4.01 5.79 4.40
C GLU A 413 -4.62 7.13 3.97
N LEU A 414 -5.51 7.12 2.97
CA LEU A 414 -6.24 8.29 2.52
C LEU A 414 -7.07 8.89 3.66
N TRP A 415 -7.85 8.05 4.34
CA TRP A 415 -8.64 8.45 5.50
C TRP A 415 -7.76 8.93 6.67
N GLN A 416 -6.71 8.20 7.02
CA GLN A 416 -5.83 8.58 8.14
C GLN A 416 -5.11 9.91 7.92
N SER A 417 -4.76 10.23 6.67
CA SER A 417 -3.97 11.42 6.34
C SER A 417 -4.82 12.64 5.95
N LEU A 418 -6.05 12.43 5.48
CA LEU A 418 -6.89 13.46 4.87
C LEU A 418 -8.34 13.44 5.34
N ASP A 419 -8.66 12.77 6.46
CA ASP A 419 -9.99 12.76 7.11
C ASP A 419 -10.71 14.11 7.08
N LYS A 420 -10.05 15.19 7.54
CA LYS A 420 -10.62 16.53 7.58
C LYS A 420 -10.96 17.09 6.20
N LYS A 421 -10.18 16.72 5.17
CA LYS A 421 -10.42 17.16 3.79
C LYS A 421 -11.55 16.36 3.14
N ILE A 422 -11.69 15.08 3.51
CA ILE A 422 -12.79 14.22 3.08
C ILE A 422 -14.09 14.69 3.72
N ILE A 423 -14.11 14.93 5.04
CA ILE A 423 -15.28 15.46 5.75
C ILE A 423 -15.71 16.80 5.15
N LYS A 424 -14.76 17.72 4.92
CA LYS A 424 -15.04 19.00 4.25
C LYS A 424 -15.62 18.81 2.84
N SER A 425 -15.21 17.77 2.12
CA SER A 425 -15.77 17.48 0.80
C SER A 425 -17.27 17.20 0.86
N TYR A 426 -17.74 16.54 1.94
CA TYR A 426 -19.16 16.25 2.15
C TYR A 426 -19.97 17.51 2.44
N GLU A 427 -19.43 18.46 3.22
CA GLU A 427 -20.10 19.72 3.48
C GLU A 427 -20.43 20.47 2.18
N LEU A 428 -19.50 20.41 1.23
CA LEU A 428 -19.57 21.08 -0.08
C LEU A 428 -20.27 20.26 -1.16
N ASP A 429 -20.62 19.00 -0.87
CA ASP A 429 -21.32 18.14 -1.82
C ASP A 429 -22.67 18.76 -2.20
N SER A 430 -22.82 19.02 -3.50
CA SER A 430 -23.99 19.67 -4.08
C SER A 430 -25.13 18.68 -4.39
N LYS A 431 -24.81 17.38 -4.45
CA LYS A 431 -25.74 16.32 -4.89
C LYS A 431 -26.57 15.71 -3.77
N ASP A 432 -26.24 15.95 -2.49
CA ASP A 432 -26.85 15.23 -1.38
C ASP A 432 -27.19 16.14 -0.18
N ILE A 433 -28.41 16.67 -0.12
CA ILE A 433 -28.92 17.29 1.13
C ILE A 433 -29.38 16.20 2.12
N ILE A 434 -29.86 15.06 1.60
CA ILE A 434 -30.62 14.06 2.38
C ILE A 434 -29.71 12.93 2.93
N LYS A 435 -28.54 12.63 2.33
CA LYS A 435 -27.56 11.66 2.88
C LYS A 435 -26.50 12.26 3.80
N LYS A 436 -26.38 13.60 3.85
CA LYS A 436 -25.50 14.31 4.81
C LYS A 436 -25.79 13.92 6.25
N GLU A 437 -27.04 13.59 6.58
CA GLU A 437 -27.50 13.29 7.93
C GLU A 437 -27.01 11.96 8.53
N TYR A 438 -26.36 11.05 7.79
CA TYR A 438 -25.93 9.75 8.38
C TYR A 438 -24.42 9.51 8.32
N ILE A 439 -23.79 9.93 7.22
CA ILE A 439 -22.34 9.78 7.04
C ILE A 439 -21.59 10.81 7.89
N ILE A 440 -22.13 12.03 8.00
CA ILE A 440 -21.52 13.08 8.80
C ILE A 440 -21.61 12.75 10.30
N PRO A 441 -22.74 12.33 10.89
CA PRO A 441 -22.80 12.02 12.32
C PRO A 441 -21.82 10.95 12.78
N PHE A 442 -21.64 9.84 12.07
CA PHE A 442 -20.64 8.84 12.50
C PHE A 442 -19.21 9.40 12.47
N LEU A 443 -18.88 10.20 11.45
CA LEU A 443 -17.57 10.81 11.31
C LEU A 443 -17.37 12.00 12.26
N SER A 444 -18.43 12.74 12.60
CA SER A 444 -18.41 13.91 13.48
C SER A 444 -18.51 13.54 14.96
N ILE A 445 -19.10 12.40 15.30
CA ILE A 445 -19.11 11.78 16.64
C ILE A 445 -17.71 11.33 17.06
N SER A 446 -16.72 11.28 16.16
CA SER A 446 -15.32 11.17 16.58
C SER A 446 -14.83 12.38 17.39
N SER A 447 -15.53 13.53 17.32
CA SER A 447 -15.24 14.71 18.14
C SER A 447 -15.97 14.64 19.49
N ASP A 448 -15.24 14.90 20.57
CA ASP A 448 -15.77 14.82 21.94
C ASP A 448 -16.96 15.78 22.17
N ILE A 449 -17.03 16.89 21.44
CA ILE A 449 -18.08 17.92 21.57
C ILE A 449 -19.44 17.45 21.02
N GLU A 450 -19.46 16.73 19.89
CA GLU A 450 -20.72 16.21 19.35
C GLU A 450 -21.21 14.97 20.10
N LYS A 451 -20.28 14.17 20.65
CA LYS A 451 -20.63 13.13 21.63
C LYS A 451 -21.40 13.73 22.80
N GLU A 452 -20.88 14.80 23.42
CA GLU A 452 -21.52 15.45 24.56
C GLU A 452 -22.94 15.94 24.25
N LYS A 453 -23.17 16.58 23.10
CA LYS A 453 -24.51 17.03 22.67
C LYS A 453 -25.49 15.87 22.44
N LEU A 454 -25.03 14.79 21.81
CA LEU A 454 -25.84 13.59 21.60
C LEU A 454 -26.24 12.97 22.94
N ILE A 455 -25.30 12.95 23.88
CA ILE A 455 -25.50 12.43 25.23
C ILE A 455 -26.46 13.30 26.04
N GLU A 456 -26.39 14.64 25.92
CA GLU A 456 -27.36 15.54 26.53
C GLU A 456 -28.78 15.32 25.99
N LYS A 457 -28.93 15.10 24.67
CA LYS A 457 -30.22 14.77 24.04
C LYS A 457 -30.78 13.42 24.52
N ILE A 458 -29.93 12.42 24.74
CA ILE A 458 -30.37 11.13 25.29
C ILE A 458 -30.79 11.27 26.77
N LYS A 459 -30.03 12.04 27.56
CA LYS A 459 -30.30 12.24 28.99
C LYS A 459 -31.59 13.00 29.26
N SER A 460 -31.97 13.93 28.39
CA SER A 460 -33.17 14.74 28.63
C SER A 460 -34.43 13.88 28.71
N ASN A 461 -34.43 12.68 28.09
CA ASN A 461 -35.51 11.70 28.15
C ASN A 461 -36.88 12.38 27.96
N GLU A 462 -36.91 13.48 27.21
CA GLU A 462 -38.15 14.12 26.83
C GLU A 462 -38.81 13.08 25.95
N ASP A 463 -39.96 12.59 26.41
CA ASP A 463 -40.85 11.69 25.67
C ASP A 463 -41.13 12.33 24.31
N ASP A 464 -40.22 12.12 23.37
CA ASP A 464 -40.38 12.53 21.99
C ASP A 464 -41.36 11.51 21.41
N MET A 465 -42.64 11.78 21.65
CA MET A 465 -43.77 10.98 21.21
C MET A 465 -43.63 10.62 19.74
N GLU A 466 -43.02 11.50 18.94
CA GLU A 466 -42.69 11.29 17.53
C GLU A 466 -41.68 10.14 17.32
N ASN A 467 -40.61 10.06 18.12
CA ASN A 467 -39.62 8.97 18.00
C ASN A 467 -40.19 7.63 18.47
N LYS A 468 -40.99 7.63 19.52
CA LYS A 468 -41.71 6.43 19.96
C LYS A 468 -42.65 5.92 18.87
N GLU A 469 -43.36 6.83 18.20
CA GLU A 469 -44.21 6.47 17.07
C GLU A 469 -43.42 5.90 15.89
N LYS A 470 -42.27 6.49 15.54
CA LYS A 470 -41.36 5.96 14.49
C LYS A 470 -40.86 4.54 14.83
N LEU A 471 -40.49 4.29 16.09
CA LEU A 471 -40.09 2.96 16.56
C LEU A 471 -41.24 1.93 16.45
N LEU A 472 -42.46 2.32 16.82
CA LEU A 472 -43.65 1.47 16.63
C LEU A 472 -43.92 1.19 15.15
N GLN A 473 -43.84 2.20 14.28
CA GLN A 473 -44.04 2.03 12.84
C GLN A 473 -43.06 1.03 12.24
N ILE A 474 -41.77 1.10 12.62
CA ILE A 474 -40.75 0.15 12.15
C ILE A 474 -40.99 -1.25 12.70
N LYS A 475 -41.39 -1.38 13.97
CA LYS A 475 -41.78 -2.66 14.56
C LYS A 475 -42.94 -3.28 13.76
N ASP A 476 -43.97 -2.50 13.44
CA ASP A 476 -45.13 -2.96 12.68
C ASP A 476 -44.77 -3.32 11.23
N GLU A 477 -43.90 -2.56 10.57
CA GLU A 477 -43.37 -2.89 9.25
C GLU A 477 -42.60 -4.22 9.26
N LEU A 478 -41.75 -4.45 10.27
CA LEU A 478 -41.02 -5.70 10.46
C LEU A 478 -41.97 -6.88 10.75
N LEU A 479 -43.03 -6.67 11.53
CA LEU A 479 -44.04 -7.69 11.80
C LEU A 479 -44.85 -8.08 10.55
N LYS A 480 -45.05 -7.15 9.61
CA LYS A 480 -45.77 -7.40 8.34
C LYS A 480 -44.93 -8.11 7.30
N ARG A 481 -43.59 -8.05 7.38
CA ARG A 481 -42.71 -8.77 6.46
C ARG A 481 -42.77 -10.27 6.75
N ASP A 482 -42.94 -11.07 5.69
CA ASP A 482 -42.83 -12.53 5.79
C ASP A 482 -41.35 -12.87 6.05
N ASN A 483 -41.03 -13.22 7.30
CA ASN A 483 -39.66 -13.52 7.74
C ASN A 483 -39.18 -14.91 7.31
N SER A 484 -39.88 -15.60 6.41
CA SER A 484 -39.52 -16.93 5.91
C SER A 484 -38.14 -16.97 5.24
N ASP A 485 -37.64 -15.82 4.77
CA ASP A 485 -36.31 -15.65 4.15
C ASP A 485 -35.26 -14.94 5.05
N SER A 486 -35.51 -14.83 6.36
CA SER A 486 -34.50 -14.28 7.28
C SER A 486 -33.44 -15.34 7.63
N SER A 487 -32.35 -15.32 6.87
CA SER A 487 -31.24 -16.30 6.98
C SER A 487 -30.52 -16.33 8.33
N TYR A 488 -30.71 -15.34 9.21
CA TYR A 488 -29.95 -15.28 10.47
C TYR A 488 -30.44 -16.31 11.49
N TYR A 489 -31.72 -16.31 11.86
CA TYR A 489 -32.27 -17.25 12.85
C TYR A 489 -32.15 -18.71 12.42
N GLN A 490 -32.39 -19.01 11.13
CA GLN A 490 -32.30 -20.38 10.60
C GLN A 490 -30.85 -20.94 10.62
N ASN A 491 -29.84 -20.06 10.61
CA ASN A 491 -28.43 -20.44 10.63
C ASN A 491 -27.76 -20.27 12.01
N MET A 492 -28.51 -19.90 13.05
CA MET A 492 -27.97 -19.74 14.39
C MET A 492 -27.84 -21.08 15.12
N ASN A 493 -26.67 -21.30 15.71
CA ASN A 493 -26.45 -22.39 16.66
C ASN A 493 -26.85 -21.92 18.06
N PHE A 494 -28.12 -22.12 18.41
CA PHE A 494 -28.66 -21.62 19.67
C PHE A 494 -27.97 -22.21 20.89
N THR A 495 -27.54 -21.35 21.81
CA THR A 495 -27.10 -21.75 23.15
C THR A 495 -28.31 -21.96 24.06
N ASN A 496 -28.20 -22.83 25.07
CA ASN A 496 -29.25 -23.00 26.09
C ASN A 496 -29.27 -21.84 27.10
N SER A 497 -29.49 -20.63 26.60
CA SER A 497 -29.46 -19.38 27.36
C SER A 497 -30.67 -18.51 27.07
N ILE A 498 -30.93 -17.57 27.99
CA ILE A 498 -31.93 -16.52 27.85
C ILE A 498 -31.23 -15.17 27.86
N LEU A 499 -31.56 -14.28 26.91
CA LEU A 499 -31.09 -12.90 26.89
C LEU A 499 -32.22 -11.97 27.34
N PHE A 500 -32.03 -11.27 28.45
CA PHE A 500 -32.90 -10.21 28.93
C PHE A 500 -32.40 -8.85 28.49
N LEU A 501 -33.25 -8.10 27.81
CA LEU A 501 -32.99 -6.75 27.33
C LEU A 501 -33.80 -5.74 28.16
N SER A 502 -33.13 -4.84 28.87
CA SER A 502 -33.76 -3.85 29.75
C SER A 502 -33.01 -2.51 29.73
N LEU A 503 -33.73 -1.42 29.99
CA LEU A 503 -33.13 -0.08 30.21
C LEU A 503 -32.45 0.01 31.57
N GLU A 504 -32.99 -0.68 32.57
CA GLU A 504 -32.48 -0.67 33.94
C GLU A 504 -32.19 -2.10 34.39
N LYS A 505 -31.20 -2.27 35.26
CA LYS A 505 -30.93 -3.54 35.92
C LYS A 505 -32.11 -3.89 36.84
N LYS A 506 -32.95 -4.83 36.44
CA LYS A 506 -34.04 -5.38 37.27
C LYS A 506 -33.60 -6.66 37.98
N GLU A 507 -34.33 -6.98 39.05
CA GLU A 507 -34.03 -8.05 40.01
C GLU A 507 -33.83 -9.44 39.35
N VAL A 508 -32.95 -10.20 40.00
CA VAL A 508 -32.39 -11.49 39.56
C VAL A 508 -33.47 -12.55 39.44
N PHE A 509 -33.59 -13.16 38.25
CA PHE A 509 -34.31 -14.42 38.10
C PHE A 509 -33.40 -15.59 38.52
N GLU A 510 -33.54 -16.07 39.76
CA GLU A 510 -32.90 -17.32 40.21
C GLU A 510 -33.74 -18.55 39.82
N GLY A 511 -33.09 -19.64 39.39
CA GLY A 511 -33.71 -20.98 39.38
C GLY A 511 -34.12 -21.61 38.04
N LEU A 512 -33.76 -21.04 36.88
CA LEU A 512 -34.21 -21.55 35.56
C LEU A 512 -33.32 -22.64 34.92
N GLY A 513 -32.18 -23.02 35.52
CA GLY A 513 -31.28 -24.04 34.97
C GLY A 513 -30.70 -23.73 33.57
N LYS A 514 -30.81 -22.48 33.13
CA LYS A 514 -30.28 -21.92 31.88
C LYS A 514 -29.27 -20.83 32.19
N ASP A 515 -28.35 -20.57 31.28
CA ASP A 515 -27.47 -19.40 31.38
C ASP A 515 -28.29 -18.12 31.11
N ILE A 516 -28.31 -17.19 32.06
CA ILE A 516 -29.07 -15.94 31.92
C ILE A 516 -28.10 -14.80 31.63
N PHE A 517 -28.32 -14.14 30.49
CA PHE A 517 -27.60 -12.95 30.08
C PHE A 517 -28.47 -11.71 30.29
N TYR A 518 -27.92 -10.69 30.92
CA TYR A 518 -28.56 -9.38 31.07
C TYR A 518 -27.82 -8.36 30.23
N ALA A 519 -28.55 -7.74 29.32
CA ALA A 519 -28.08 -6.66 28.47
C ALA A 519 -28.82 -5.38 28.87
N HIS A 520 -28.08 -4.41 29.40
CA HIS A 520 -28.64 -3.11 29.76
C HIS A 520 -27.74 -1.97 29.30
N LEU A 521 -28.37 -0.82 29.12
CA LEU A 521 -27.70 0.43 28.80
C LEU A 521 -27.34 1.13 30.11
N ASP A 522 -26.08 1.50 30.25
CA ASP A 522 -25.58 2.27 31.38
C ASP A 522 -25.04 3.61 30.89
N TYR A 523 -25.33 4.65 31.65
CA TYR A 523 -24.97 6.04 31.35
C TYR A 523 -24.01 6.57 32.42
N GLU A 524 -22.80 6.03 32.45
CA GLU A 524 -21.73 6.53 33.32
C GLU A 524 -20.88 7.59 32.62
N LYS A 525 -20.71 8.75 33.27
CA LYS A 525 -19.74 9.79 32.86
C LYS A 525 -19.86 10.25 31.40
N ASN A 526 -21.08 10.40 30.90
CA ASN A 526 -21.34 10.77 29.50
C ASN A 526 -20.79 9.74 28.51
N ILE A 527 -20.91 8.45 28.80
CA ILE A 527 -20.58 7.39 27.84
C ILE A 527 -21.74 6.39 27.85
N LEU A 528 -22.38 6.21 26.69
CA LEU A 528 -23.42 5.19 26.50
C LEU A 528 -22.73 3.83 26.42
N ARG A 529 -22.85 3.05 27.49
CA ARG A 529 -22.22 1.74 27.61
C ARG A 529 -23.25 0.63 27.55
N GLY A 530 -22.93 -0.37 26.75
CA GLY A 530 -23.62 -1.62 26.73
C GLY A 530 -22.99 -2.56 27.74
N ILE A 531 -23.74 -2.95 28.76
CA ILE A 531 -23.27 -3.90 29.77
C ILE A 531 -23.92 -5.25 29.51
N LEU A 532 -23.07 -6.27 29.38
CA LEU A 532 -23.48 -7.66 29.34
C LEU A 532 -23.04 -8.37 30.63
N GLU A 533 -24.00 -8.92 31.36
CA GLU A 533 -23.76 -9.74 32.55
C GLU A 533 -24.27 -11.16 32.32
N LYS A 534 -23.62 -12.16 32.92
CA LYS A 534 -24.09 -13.55 32.98
C LYS A 534 -24.16 -14.00 34.42
N ASN A 535 -25.32 -14.44 34.87
CA ASN A 535 -25.55 -14.90 36.25
C ASN A 535 -24.93 -13.94 37.29
N ASP A 536 -25.25 -12.65 37.17
CA ASP A 536 -24.77 -11.52 37.99
C ASP A 536 -23.26 -11.23 37.96
N ARG A 537 -22.54 -11.83 37.00
CA ARG A 537 -21.15 -11.49 36.73
C ARG A 537 -21.06 -10.69 35.44
N LYS A 538 -20.53 -9.47 35.55
CA LYS A 538 -20.21 -8.62 34.40
C LYS A 538 -19.21 -9.32 33.49
N ILE A 539 -19.62 -9.59 32.25
CA ILE A 539 -18.79 -10.26 31.23
C ILE A 539 -18.06 -9.22 30.40
N SER A 540 -18.78 -8.19 29.94
CA SER A 540 -18.23 -7.19 29.03
C SER A 540 -18.88 -5.83 29.20
N THR A 541 -18.17 -4.81 28.76
CA THR A 541 -18.65 -3.44 28.62
C THR A 541 -18.16 -2.92 27.30
N ILE A 542 -19.10 -2.50 26.46
CA ILE A 542 -18.81 -2.00 25.12
C ILE A 542 -19.24 -0.54 25.09
N ASP A 543 -18.34 0.33 24.61
CA ASP A 543 -18.69 1.70 24.25
C ASP A 543 -19.48 1.64 22.93
N ILE A 544 -20.79 1.83 23.02
CA ILE A 544 -21.72 1.56 21.93
C ILE A 544 -21.50 2.56 20.77
N LEU A 545 -20.93 3.73 21.07
CA LEU A 545 -20.63 4.77 20.07
C LEU A 545 -19.44 4.44 19.17
N GLN A 546 -18.69 3.35 19.44
CA GLN A 546 -17.51 3.00 18.66
C GLN A 546 -17.79 2.06 17.48
N THR A 547 -18.98 1.46 17.43
CA THR A 547 -19.33 0.49 16.37
C THR A 547 -20.20 1.13 15.30
N ASP A 548 -19.78 1.06 14.03
CA ASP A 548 -20.60 1.52 12.92
C ASP A 548 -21.82 0.59 12.73
N PRO A 549 -23.05 1.09 12.90
CA PRO A 549 -24.24 0.25 12.89
C PRO A 549 -24.52 -0.41 11.54
N ARG A 550 -23.96 0.12 10.44
CA ARG A 550 -24.14 -0.43 9.10
C ARG A 550 -23.52 -1.82 8.96
N ASN A 551 -22.44 -2.11 9.68
CA ASN A 551 -21.79 -3.42 9.65
C ASN A 551 -22.68 -4.52 10.23
N ILE A 552 -23.50 -4.19 11.22
CA ILE A 552 -24.34 -5.15 11.93
C ILE A 552 -25.73 -5.20 11.28
N LEU A 553 -26.32 -4.04 10.96
CA LEU A 553 -27.68 -3.95 10.45
C LEU A 553 -27.77 -4.30 8.96
N GLY A 554 -26.71 -4.07 8.17
CA GLY A 554 -26.66 -4.42 6.75
C GLY A 554 -27.90 -3.95 5.99
N ARG A 555 -28.63 -4.88 5.37
CA ARG A 555 -29.87 -4.59 4.60
C ARG A 555 -31.00 -3.96 5.42
N TYR A 556 -30.98 -4.11 6.75
CA TYR A 556 -31.99 -3.52 7.64
C TYR A 556 -31.70 -2.04 7.94
N MET A 557 -30.54 -1.52 7.54
CA MET A 557 -30.22 -0.10 7.69
C MET A 557 -31.27 0.80 7.02
N GLU A 558 -31.75 0.41 5.84
CA GLU A 558 -32.75 1.16 5.08
C GLU A 558 -34.11 1.25 5.80
N LEU A 559 -34.44 0.25 6.64
CA LEU A 559 -35.66 0.25 7.44
C LEU A 559 -35.55 1.19 8.63
N VAL A 560 -34.42 1.14 9.33
CA VAL A 560 -34.20 1.93 10.54
C VAL A 560 -33.74 3.35 10.24
N LYS A 561 -33.47 3.69 8.97
CA LYS A 561 -32.93 5.01 8.60
C LYS A 561 -33.78 6.17 9.12
N LYS A 562 -35.10 6.00 9.22
CA LYS A 562 -36.00 7.07 9.70
C LYS A 562 -35.88 7.34 11.21
N LEU A 563 -35.16 6.51 11.95
CA LEU A 563 -34.93 6.69 13.38
C LEU A 563 -33.83 7.70 13.64
N GLU A 564 -33.84 8.24 14.86
CA GLU A 564 -32.72 9.00 15.37
C GLU A 564 -31.47 8.12 15.43
N TYR A 565 -30.32 8.75 15.23
CA TYR A 565 -29.04 8.05 15.15
C TYR A 565 -28.74 7.20 16.41
N THR A 566 -29.12 7.69 17.58
CA THR A 566 -28.98 6.99 18.87
C THR A 566 -29.73 5.67 18.90
N ASP A 567 -30.93 5.65 18.34
CA ASP A 567 -31.77 4.46 18.28
C ASP A 567 -31.16 3.41 17.34
N ILE A 568 -30.62 3.85 16.21
CA ILE A 568 -29.95 2.98 15.24
C ILE A 568 -28.74 2.29 15.89
N ILE A 569 -27.91 3.04 16.64
CA ILE A 569 -26.77 2.44 17.33
C ILE A 569 -27.24 1.45 18.40
N ILE A 570 -28.24 1.79 19.22
CA ILE A 570 -28.76 0.89 20.26
C ILE A 570 -29.27 -0.41 19.62
N ILE A 571 -30.09 -0.32 18.56
CA ILE A 571 -30.60 -1.49 17.83
C ILE A 571 -29.43 -2.33 17.29
N SER A 572 -28.45 -1.69 16.66
CA SER A 572 -27.26 -2.35 16.14
C SER A 572 -26.48 -3.10 17.22
N TRP A 573 -26.21 -2.45 18.35
CA TRP A 573 -25.51 -3.08 19.46
C TRP A 573 -26.27 -4.31 19.99
N ILE A 574 -27.59 -4.20 20.17
CA ILE A 574 -28.43 -5.33 20.59
C ILE A 574 -28.37 -6.47 19.56
N CYS A 575 -28.44 -6.17 18.25
CA CYS A 575 -28.30 -7.18 17.20
C CYS A 575 -26.95 -7.91 17.28
N SER A 576 -25.85 -7.20 17.54
CA SER A 576 -24.52 -7.82 17.74
C SER A 576 -24.54 -8.79 18.92
N MET A 577 -25.15 -8.40 20.04
CA MET A 577 -25.23 -9.26 21.22
C MET A 577 -26.06 -10.51 20.97
N ILE A 578 -27.22 -10.37 20.31
CA ILE A 578 -28.07 -11.49 19.93
C ILE A 578 -27.28 -12.45 19.04
N TYR A 579 -26.49 -11.93 18.10
CA TYR A 579 -25.65 -12.73 17.23
C TYR A 579 -24.57 -13.49 18.00
N ASP A 580 -23.80 -12.78 18.83
CA ASP A 580 -22.66 -13.34 19.57
C ASP A 580 -23.09 -14.38 20.61
N ILE A 581 -24.20 -14.14 21.30
CA ILE A 581 -24.73 -15.05 22.31
C ILE A 581 -25.52 -16.18 21.66
N SER A 582 -26.26 -15.90 20.58
CA SER A 582 -27.22 -16.81 19.96
C SER A 582 -28.20 -17.43 20.98
N PRO A 583 -28.90 -16.62 21.80
CA PRO A 583 -29.73 -17.12 22.89
C PRO A 583 -30.93 -17.91 22.38
N LYS A 584 -31.38 -18.94 23.11
CA LYS A 584 -32.59 -19.69 22.72
C LYS A 584 -33.85 -18.83 22.83
N GLU A 585 -33.89 -17.96 23.82
CA GLU A 585 -35.02 -17.09 24.13
C GLU A 585 -34.53 -15.66 24.39
N ILE A 586 -35.25 -14.68 23.86
CA ILE A 586 -35.01 -13.26 24.12
C ILE A 586 -36.24 -12.70 24.80
N ILE A 587 -36.03 -12.07 25.96
CA ILE A 587 -37.08 -11.41 26.73
C ILE A 587 -36.77 -9.92 26.76
N THR A 588 -37.70 -9.13 26.25
CA THR A 588 -37.67 -7.67 26.26
C THR A 588 -38.63 -7.18 27.34
N ASN A 589 -38.25 -6.14 28.07
CA ASN A 589 -39.19 -5.44 28.96
C ASN A 589 -40.02 -4.45 28.12
N ASP A 590 -41.29 -4.23 28.47
CA ASP A 590 -42.29 -3.44 27.73
C ASP A 590 -41.86 -1.98 27.40
N GLY A 591 -40.78 -1.50 27.99
CA GLY A 591 -40.21 -0.17 27.76
C GLY A 591 -39.12 -0.06 26.68
N LEU A 592 -38.52 -1.16 26.20
CA LEU A 592 -37.37 -1.10 25.26
C LEU A 592 -37.74 -1.59 23.85
N LEU A 593 -38.38 -0.72 23.07
CA LEU A 593 -38.76 -0.99 21.68
C LEU A 593 -37.56 -1.36 20.79
N HIS A 594 -36.36 -0.85 21.08
CA HIS A 594 -35.13 -1.21 20.37
C HIS A 594 -34.84 -2.71 20.43
N GLY A 595 -35.08 -3.34 21.58
CA GLY A 595 -34.87 -4.78 21.78
C GLY A 595 -35.85 -5.61 20.96
N GLU A 596 -37.10 -5.18 20.86
CA GLU A 596 -38.13 -5.80 20.03
C GLU A 596 -37.79 -5.70 18.53
N ILE A 597 -37.37 -4.52 18.08
CA ILE A 597 -36.93 -4.31 16.70
C ILE A 597 -35.71 -5.18 16.39
N ALA A 598 -34.71 -5.21 17.26
CA ALA A 598 -33.51 -6.04 17.10
C ALA A 598 -33.86 -7.54 17.06
N LYS A 599 -34.73 -8.01 17.96
CA LYS A 599 -35.26 -9.39 17.97
C LYS A 599 -35.89 -9.74 16.62
N LEU A 600 -36.73 -8.87 16.06
CA LEU A 600 -37.37 -9.07 14.77
C LEU A 600 -36.38 -9.02 13.59
N ILE A 601 -35.39 -8.12 13.62
CA ILE A 601 -34.31 -8.05 12.62
C ILE A 601 -33.52 -9.36 12.58
N MET A 602 -33.23 -9.93 13.76
CA MET A 602 -32.48 -11.19 13.88
C MET A 602 -33.32 -12.44 13.56
N GLY A 603 -34.60 -12.28 13.23
CA GLY A 603 -35.49 -13.36 12.79
C GLY A 603 -36.08 -14.20 13.91
N TYR A 604 -36.00 -13.75 15.17
CA TYR A 604 -36.64 -14.46 16.28
C TYR A 604 -38.17 -14.44 16.14
N PRO A 605 -38.86 -15.51 16.60
CA PRO A 605 -40.31 -15.59 16.51
C PRO A 605 -40.98 -14.42 17.25
N LYS A 606 -42.12 -13.99 16.68
CA LYS A 606 -42.95 -12.89 17.20
C LYS A 606 -43.24 -13.07 18.67
#